data_AF-A0A4Q9L159-F1
#
_entry.id   AF-A0A4Q9L159-F1
#
_cell.length_a   1.000
_cell.length_b   1.000
_cell.length_c   1.000
_cell.angle_alpha   90.00
_cell.angle_beta   90.00
_cell.angle_gamma   90.00
#
_symmetry.space_group_name_H-M   'P 1'
#
loop_
_entity.id
_entity.type
_entity.pdbx_description
1 polymer ?
#
loop_
_entity_poly.entity_id
_entity_poly.type
_entity_poly.pdbx_seq_one_letter_code
_entity_poly.pdbx_strand_id
1 'polypeptide(L)'
;MFRIIEDSRGIPTRSSFEEVQSKLISRVERLCHTRLNAKNLFSAINQHAISLINYHIGVLRIEPADFSKLDDAVRAVLVKNKIHLRPGCKERLYLPRTELGRGLHSVELRSEHMLLQLLDCLEKSKEISTRRAAIFKVENNNKTH
;
A
#
# COMPACT_ATOMS: atom_id res chain seq x y z
N MET A 1 -10.98 -13.25 8.52
CA MET A 1 -9.88 -12.84 9.42
C MET A 1 -8.56 -12.97 8.65
N PHE A 2 -7.57 -12.08 8.84
CA PHE A 2 -6.23 -12.21 8.24
C PHE A 2 -5.28 -12.74 9.31
N ARG A 3 -4.51 -13.78 9.00
CA ARG A 3 -3.54 -14.38 9.91
C ARG A 3 -2.17 -14.20 9.29
N ILE A 4 -1.24 -13.56 9.99
CA ILE A 4 0.15 -13.51 9.57
C ILE A 4 0.71 -14.92 9.74
N ILE A 5 1.29 -15.46 8.68
CA ILE A 5 1.95 -16.76 8.68
C ILE A 5 3.44 -16.49 8.90
N GLU A 6 3.92 -16.83 10.08
CA GLU A 6 5.32 -16.69 10.47
C GLU A 6 6.05 -18.02 10.28
N ASP A 7 7.31 -17.95 9.84
CA ASP A 7 8.23 -19.08 9.87
C ASP A 7 8.61 -19.40 11.33
N SER A 8 9.24 -20.54 11.57
CA SER A 8 9.87 -20.98 12.84
C SER A 8 10.75 -19.92 13.52
N ARG A 9 11.22 -18.91 12.77
CA ARG A 9 12.02 -17.77 13.23
C ARG A 9 11.20 -16.53 13.61
N GLY A 10 9.87 -16.59 13.55
CA GLY A 10 8.96 -15.44 13.78
C GLY A 10 8.97 -14.42 12.64
N ILE A 11 9.50 -14.78 11.47
CA ILE A 11 9.57 -13.89 10.31
C ILE A 11 8.33 -14.10 9.43
N PRO A 12 7.58 -13.04 9.09
CA PRO A 12 6.47 -13.15 8.15
C PRO A 12 6.93 -13.73 6.81
N THR A 13 6.25 -14.78 6.38
CA THR A 13 6.56 -15.51 5.15
C THR A 13 5.99 -14.80 3.92
N ARG A 14 6.55 -15.10 2.73
CA ARG A 14 6.08 -14.57 1.44
C ARG A 14 4.59 -14.86 1.18
N SER A 15 4.08 -15.98 1.70
CA SER A 15 2.65 -16.33 1.62
C SER A 15 1.75 -15.33 2.34
N SER A 16 2.22 -14.68 3.40
CA SER A 16 1.47 -13.60 4.07
C SER A 16 1.27 -12.40 3.14
N PHE A 17 2.29 -12.06 2.35
CA PHE A 17 2.19 -10.99 1.36
C PHE A 17 1.23 -11.36 0.22
N GLU A 18 1.32 -12.60 -0.29
CA GLU A 18 0.40 -13.10 -1.33
C GLU A 18 -1.07 -13.07 -0.86
N GLU A 19 -1.32 -13.40 0.41
CA GLU A 19 -2.65 -13.31 1.00
C GLU A 19 -3.15 -11.86 1.10
N VAL A 20 -2.27 -10.91 1.49
CA VAL A 20 -2.57 -9.47 1.47
C VAL A 20 -2.90 -9.00 0.05
N GLN A 21 -2.10 -9.38 -0.93
CA GLN A 21 -2.29 -9.04 -2.34
C GLN A 21 -3.64 -9.59 -2.85
N SER A 22 -3.95 -10.85 -2.59
CA SER A 22 -5.23 -11.47 -2.98
C SER A 22 -6.44 -10.76 -2.34
N LYS A 23 -6.33 -10.37 -1.07
CA LYS A 23 -7.38 -9.59 -0.38
C LYS A 23 -7.54 -8.19 -0.93
N LEU A 24 -6.44 -7.52 -1.29
CA LEU A 24 -6.48 -6.23 -1.96
C LEU A 24 -7.22 -6.35 -3.30
N ILE A 25 -6.80 -7.29 -4.15
CA ILE A 25 -7.38 -7.53 -5.48
C ILE A 25 -8.87 -7.84 -5.36
N SER A 26 -9.27 -8.75 -4.49
CA SER A 26 -10.69 -9.10 -4.29
C SER A 26 -11.54 -7.93 -3.80
N ARG A 27 -11.00 -7.04 -2.95
CA ARG A 27 -11.70 -5.80 -2.55
C ARG A 27 -11.88 -4.85 -3.73
N VAL A 28 -10.82 -4.62 -4.52
CA VAL A 28 -10.89 -3.77 -5.71
C VAL A 28 -11.88 -4.34 -6.71
N GLU A 29 -11.82 -5.64 -7.01
CA GLU A 29 -12.76 -6.32 -7.91
C GLU A 29 -14.20 -6.14 -7.45
N ARG A 30 -14.49 -6.36 -6.16
CA ARG A 30 -15.84 -6.12 -5.61
C ARG A 30 -16.32 -4.69 -5.81
N LEU A 31 -15.43 -3.70 -5.59
CA LEU A 31 -15.76 -2.29 -5.80
C LEU A 31 -16.03 -1.97 -7.28
N CYS A 32 -15.29 -2.57 -8.20
CA CYS A 32 -15.49 -2.40 -9.64
C CYS A 32 -16.89 -2.85 -10.13
N HIS A 33 -17.53 -3.80 -9.44
CA HIS A 33 -18.88 -4.28 -9.78
C HIS A 33 -20.01 -3.44 -9.14
N THR A 34 -19.68 -2.43 -8.35
CA THR A 34 -20.68 -1.53 -7.77
C THR A 34 -21.17 -0.49 -8.79
N ARG A 35 -22.35 0.09 -8.57
CA ARG A 35 -22.90 1.17 -9.42
C ARG A 35 -22.39 2.56 -9.03
N LEU A 36 -21.17 2.67 -8.49
CA LEU A 36 -20.57 3.94 -8.10
C LEU A 36 -20.12 4.71 -9.34
N ASN A 37 -20.32 6.04 -9.33
CA ASN A 37 -19.70 6.90 -10.33
C ASN A 37 -18.16 6.85 -10.19
N ALA A 38 -17.43 7.26 -11.24
CA ALA A 38 -15.97 7.17 -11.24
C ALA A 38 -15.32 7.91 -10.06
N LYS A 39 -15.83 9.07 -9.63
CA LYS A 39 -15.27 9.82 -8.51
C LYS A 39 -15.39 9.03 -7.21
N ASN A 40 -16.57 8.48 -6.95
CA ASN A 40 -16.86 7.71 -5.75
C ASN A 40 -16.15 6.35 -5.77
N LEU A 41 -15.99 5.74 -6.95
CA LEU A 41 -15.27 4.48 -7.11
C LEU A 41 -13.80 4.61 -6.71
N PHE A 42 -13.09 5.61 -7.26
CA PHE A 42 -11.68 5.82 -6.89
C PHE A 42 -11.54 6.21 -5.41
N SER A 43 -12.47 7.03 -4.87
CA SER A 43 -12.50 7.32 -3.43
C SER A 43 -12.67 6.05 -2.59
N ALA A 44 -13.59 5.16 -2.98
CA ALA A 44 -13.83 3.91 -2.28
C ALA A 44 -12.62 2.95 -2.35
N ILE A 45 -11.95 2.87 -3.50
CA ILE A 45 -10.71 2.09 -3.65
C ILE A 45 -9.64 2.61 -2.70
N ASN A 46 -9.42 3.93 -2.68
CA ASN A 46 -8.44 4.57 -1.81
C ASN A 46 -8.73 4.33 -0.32
N GLN A 47 -9.99 4.45 0.09
CA GLN A 47 -10.39 4.36 1.49
C GLN A 47 -10.57 2.93 2.00
N HIS A 48 -11.00 1.99 1.16
CA HIS A 48 -11.34 0.62 1.61
C HIS A 48 -10.37 -0.46 1.14
N ALA A 49 -9.79 -0.31 -0.05
CA ALA A 49 -8.85 -1.29 -0.60
C ALA A 49 -7.41 -0.93 -0.19
N ILE A 50 -6.94 0.26 -0.57
CA ILE A 50 -5.55 0.69 -0.30
C ILE A 50 -5.25 0.81 1.19
N SER A 51 -6.24 1.23 2.00
CA SER A 51 -6.10 1.29 3.46
C SER A 51 -5.74 -0.04 4.12
N LEU A 52 -6.05 -1.19 3.49
CA LEU A 52 -5.65 -2.50 3.99
C LEU A 52 -4.12 -2.62 4.07
N ILE A 53 -3.40 -2.05 3.11
CA ILE A 53 -1.95 -2.16 3.01
C ILE A 53 -1.27 -1.33 4.12
N ASN A 54 -1.88 -0.23 4.56
CA ASN A 54 -1.34 0.64 5.62
C ASN A 54 -0.97 -0.12 6.91
N TYR A 55 -1.74 -1.14 7.29
CA TYR A 55 -1.45 -1.94 8.48
C TYR A 55 -0.31 -2.94 8.25
N HIS A 56 -0.14 -3.42 7.01
CA HIS A 56 0.81 -4.47 6.68
C HIS A 56 2.20 -3.95 6.32
N ILE A 57 2.34 -2.69 5.89
CA ILE A 57 3.62 -2.08 5.52
C ILE A 57 4.65 -2.16 6.66
N GLY A 58 4.26 -1.83 7.89
CA GLY A 58 5.18 -1.82 9.04
C GLY A 58 5.37 -3.19 9.72
N VAL A 59 4.71 -4.23 9.23
CA VAL A 59 4.74 -5.57 9.84
C VAL A 59 5.39 -6.58 8.92
N LEU A 60 5.08 -6.52 7.62
CA LEU A 60 5.68 -7.38 6.60
C LEU A 60 6.96 -6.74 6.08
N ARG A 61 8.00 -7.55 5.90
CA ARG A 61 9.20 -7.14 5.15
C ARG A 61 8.89 -7.14 3.66
N ILE A 62 8.32 -6.05 3.17
CA ILE A 62 7.96 -5.86 1.76
C ILE A 62 9.11 -5.16 1.05
N GLU A 63 9.60 -5.74 -0.05
CA GLU A 63 10.62 -5.10 -0.88
C GLU A 63 10.00 -3.97 -1.73
N PRO A 64 10.76 -2.90 -2.06
CA PRO A 64 10.25 -1.82 -2.91
C PRO A 64 9.58 -2.30 -4.21
N ALA A 65 10.18 -3.31 -4.86
CA ALA A 65 9.64 -3.90 -6.09
C ALA A 65 8.26 -4.55 -5.91
N ASP A 66 7.93 -5.02 -4.71
CA ASP A 66 6.64 -5.64 -4.42
C ASP A 66 5.52 -4.60 -4.31
N PHE A 67 5.82 -3.35 -3.92
CA PHE A 67 4.83 -2.27 -3.96
C PHE A 67 4.43 -1.92 -5.40
N SER A 68 5.40 -1.84 -6.32
CA SER A 68 5.09 -1.65 -7.74
C SER A 68 4.22 -2.79 -8.29
N LYS A 69 4.46 -4.05 -7.88
CA LYS A 69 3.62 -5.20 -8.28
C LYS A 69 2.18 -5.07 -7.77
N LEU A 70 1.97 -4.55 -6.56
CA LEU A 70 0.63 -4.30 -6.04
C LEU A 70 -0.10 -3.24 -6.88
N ASP A 71 0.59 -2.15 -7.24
CA ASP A 71 0.04 -1.11 -8.11
C ASP A 71 -0.31 -1.67 -9.50
N ASP A 72 0.53 -2.53 -10.06
CA ASP A 72 0.27 -3.21 -11.33
C ASP A 72 -0.93 -4.16 -11.25
N ALA A 73 -1.07 -4.91 -10.15
CA ALA A 73 -2.20 -5.80 -9.93
C ALA A 73 -3.53 -5.03 -9.81
N VAL A 74 -3.55 -3.92 -9.06
CA VAL A 74 -4.73 -3.04 -8.97
C VAL A 74 -5.07 -2.48 -10.35
N ARG A 75 -4.06 -2.04 -11.13
CA ARG A 75 -4.28 -1.54 -12.49
C ARG A 75 -4.83 -2.60 -13.43
N ALA A 76 -4.33 -3.83 -13.34
CA ALA A 76 -4.82 -4.96 -14.13
C ALA A 76 -6.32 -5.22 -13.88
N VAL A 77 -6.76 -5.14 -12.61
CA VAL A 77 -8.19 -5.23 -12.25
C VAL A 77 -9.00 -4.10 -12.88
N LEU A 78 -8.52 -2.86 -12.83
CA LEU A 78 -9.22 -1.72 -13.42
C LEU A 78 -9.35 -1.84 -14.95
N VAL A 79 -8.32 -2.37 -15.61
CA VAL A 79 -8.32 -2.63 -17.06
C VAL A 79 -9.29 -3.76 -17.42
N LYS A 80 -9.27 -4.87 -16.66
CA LYS A 80 -10.19 -6.01 -16.83
C LYS A 80 -11.66 -5.56 -16.75
N ASN A 81 -11.97 -4.64 -15.83
CA ASN A 81 -13.31 -4.10 -15.62
C ASN A 81 -13.64 -2.89 -16.52
N LYS A 82 -12.80 -2.56 -17.51
CA LYS A 82 -12.99 -1.45 -18.46
C LYS A 82 -13.13 -0.06 -17.82
N ILE A 83 -12.66 0.11 -16.58
CA ILE A 83 -12.65 1.40 -15.87
C ILE A 83 -11.48 2.27 -16.34
N HIS A 84 -10.34 1.64 -16.61
CA HIS A 84 -9.17 2.25 -17.21
C HIS A 84 -8.81 1.52 -18.49
N LEU A 85 -8.54 2.24 -19.57
CA LEU A 85 -8.17 1.61 -20.84
C LEU A 85 -6.67 1.32 -20.84
N ARG A 86 -6.25 0.20 -21.45
CA ARG A 86 -4.83 -0.16 -21.60
C ARG A 86 -3.97 0.93 -22.26
N PRO A 87 -4.40 1.62 -23.34
CA PRO A 87 -3.66 2.75 -23.90
C PRO A 87 -3.80 4.05 -23.08
N GLY A 88 -4.44 3.99 -21.90
CA GLY A 88 -4.58 5.13 -21.01
C GLY A 88 -3.24 5.56 -20.41
N CYS A 89 -3.10 6.85 -20.15
CA CYS A 89 -1.94 7.41 -19.46
C CYS A 89 -1.90 6.91 -18.01
N LYS A 90 -0.78 6.27 -17.63
CA LYS A 90 -0.53 5.73 -16.28
C LYS A 90 -0.46 6.86 -15.26
N GLU A 91 0.21 7.95 -15.60
CA GLU A 91 0.44 9.10 -14.73
C GLU A 91 -0.90 9.75 -14.35
N ARG A 92 -1.79 9.92 -15.33
CA ARG A 92 -3.13 10.47 -15.12
C ARG A 92 -3.98 9.63 -14.16
N LEU A 93 -3.74 8.33 -14.05
CA LEU A 93 -4.47 7.47 -13.11
C LEU A 93 -4.22 7.90 -11.66
N TYR A 94 -2.96 8.21 -11.35
CA TYR A 94 -2.52 8.54 -9.99
C TYR A 94 -2.65 10.02 -9.64
N LEU A 95 -2.61 10.89 -10.66
CA LEU A 95 -2.72 12.33 -10.48
C LEU A 95 -4.05 12.72 -9.80
N PRO A 96 -4.08 13.73 -8.91
CA PRO A 96 -5.30 14.20 -8.28
C PRO A 96 -6.34 14.65 -9.31
N ARG A 97 -7.63 14.53 -8.96
CA ARG A 97 -8.72 15.00 -9.84
C ARG A 97 -8.76 16.51 -10.02
N THR A 98 -8.27 17.27 -9.03
CA THR A 98 -8.06 18.72 -9.12
C THR A 98 -7.08 19.08 -10.23
N GLU A 99 -6.15 18.17 -10.54
CA GLU A 99 -5.11 18.30 -11.55
C GLU A 99 -5.47 17.49 -12.82
N LEU A 100 -6.76 17.33 -13.12
CA LEU A 100 -7.27 16.60 -14.31
C LEU A 100 -6.97 15.07 -14.32
N GLY A 101 -6.48 14.53 -13.22
CA GLY A 101 -6.23 13.10 -13.03
C GLY A 101 -7.47 12.28 -12.66
N ARG A 102 -7.26 11.04 -12.21
CA ARG A 102 -8.32 10.15 -11.71
C ARG A 102 -8.33 10.00 -10.19
N GLY A 103 -7.22 10.32 -9.53
CA GLY A 103 -7.07 10.36 -8.08
C GLY A 103 -6.97 8.99 -7.43
N LEU A 104 -6.47 7.96 -8.13
CA LEU A 104 -6.10 6.70 -7.47
C LEU A 104 -4.81 6.91 -6.68
N HIS A 105 -4.72 6.47 -5.43
CA HIS A 105 -3.45 6.53 -4.73
C HIS A 105 -2.52 5.41 -5.23
N SER A 106 -1.25 5.72 -5.47
CA SER A 106 -0.22 4.70 -5.66
C SER A 106 0.09 4.07 -4.31
N VAL A 107 0.14 2.75 -4.27
CA VAL A 107 0.53 1.99 -3.08
C VAL A 107 1.99 2.26 -2.76
N GLU A 108 2.87 2.26 -3.76
CA GLU A 108 4.30 2.51 -3.62
C GLU A 108 4.59 3.90 -3.05
N LEU A 109 4.07 4.96 -3.67
CA LEU A 109 4.31 6.32 -3.18
C LEU A 109 3.73 6.53 -1.77
N ARG A 110 2.58 5.90 -1.49
CA ARG A 110 1.93 6.02 -0.19
C ARG A 110 2.71 5.28 0.90
N SER A 111 3.24 4.09 0.61
CA SER A 111 4.03 3.32 1.57
C SER A 111 5.36 4.01 1.87
N GLU A 112 6.03 4.51 0.84
CA GLU A 112 7.26 5.31 0.98
C GLU A 112 7.03 6.52 1.89
N HIS A 113 5.97 7.30 1.61
CA HIS A 113 5.64 8.47 2.43
C HIS A 113 5.37 8.11 3.89
N MET A 114 4.63 7.02 4.15
CA MET A 114 4.34 6.56 5.51
C MET A 114 5.60 6.14 6.27
N LEU A 115 6.50 5.40 5.60
CA LEU A 115 7.75 4.91 6.19
C LEU A 115 8.70 6.08 6.48
N LEU A 116 8.84 7.02 5.56
CA LEU A 116 9.64 8.22 5.75
C LEU A 116 9.13 9.06 6.94
N GLN A 117 7.81 9.27 7.02
CA GLN A 117 7.21 9.97 8.14
C GLN A 117 7.47 9.29 9.49
N LEU A 118 7.39 7.95 9.53
CA LEU A 118 7.72 7.18 10.72
C LEU A 118 9.17 7.43 11.14
N LEU A 119 10.12 7.35 10.20
CA LEU A 119 11.54 7.55 10.45
C LEU A 119 11.82 8.96 10.98
N ASP A 120 11.29 9.99 10.31
CA ASP A 120 11.42 11.39 10.72
C ASP A 120 10.89 11.61 12.14
N CYS A 121 9.75 10.99 12.46
CA CYS A 121 9.14 11.09 13.78
C CYS A 121 10.00 10.44 14.86
N LEU A 122 10.57 9.26 14.59
CA LEU A 122 11.46 8.56 15.50
C LEU A 122 12.75 9.34 15.73
N GLU A 123 13.35 9.88 14.67
CA GLU A 123 14.58 10.66 14.76
C GLU A 123 14.40 11.91 15.61
N LYS A 124 13.35 12.71 15.34
CA LYS A 124 13.08 13.96 16.07
C LYS A 124 12.82 13.76 17.56
N SER A 125 12.33 12.59 17.95
CA SER A 125 11.91 12.31 19.32
C SER A 125 12.79 11.30 20.07
N LYS A 126 13.93 10.90 19.47
CA LYS A 126 14.87 9.96 20.09
C LYS A 126 15.42 10.46 21.43
N GLU A 127 15.70 11.76 21.54
CA GLU A 127 16.24 12.37 22.76
C GLU A 127 15.19 12.46 23.88
N ILE A 128 13.90 12.46 23.52
CA ILE A 128 12.79 12.61 24.47
C ILE A 128 12.33 11.24 24.99
N SER A 129 12.48 10.19 24.19
CA SER A 129 11.97 8.85 24.53
C SER A 129 12.99 7.76 24.26
N THR A 130 13.45 7.13 25.34
CA THR A 130 14.34 5.96 25.31
C THR A 130 13.77 4.83 24.46
N ARG A 131 12.44 4.61 24.50
CA ARG A 131 11.75 3.63 23.66
C ARG A 131 11.89 3.97 22.17
N ARG A 132 11.67 5.23 21.79
CA ARG A 132 11.78 5.64 20.38
C ARG A 132 13.23 5.61 19.89
N ALA A 133 14.19 5.97 20.73
CA ALA A 133 15.62 5.82 20.42
C ALA A 133 16.00 4.36 20.16
N ALA A 134 15.50 3.43 20.99
CA ALA A 134 15.75 2.00 20.79
C ALA A 134 15.15 1.48 19.48
N ILE A 135 13.91 1.86 19.16
CA ILE A 135 13.25 1.48 17.89
C ILE A 135 14.02 2.04 16.69
N PHE A 136 14.37 3.34 16.72
CA PHE A 136 15.14 3.99 15.66
C PHE A 136 16.47 3.29 15.39
N LYS A 137 17.18 2.88 16.45
CA LYS A 137 18.44 2.12 16.32
C LYS A 137 18.22 0.76 15.64
N VAL A 138 17.14 0.06 15.97
CA VAL A 138 16.82 -1.24 15.38
C VAL A 138 16.47 -1.12 13.89
N GLU A 139 15.63 -0.14 13.53
CA GLU A 139 15.27 0.11 12.12
C GLU A 139 16.50 0.42 11.26
N ASN A 140 17.39 1.30 11.73
CA ASN A 140 18.63 1.63 11.02
C ASN A 140 19.56 0.42 10.83
N ASN A 141 19.63 -0.47 11.82
CA ASN A 141 20.47 -1.66 11.75
C ASN A 141 19.90 -2.72 10.79
N ASN A 142 18.58 -2.87 10.76
CA ASN A 142 17.91 -3.90 9.99
C ASN A 142 17.82 -3.58 8.50
N LYS A 143 18.05 -2.31 8.09
CA LYS A 143 17.82 -1.83 6.72
C LYS A 143 16.45 -2.28 6.19
N THR A 144 15.47 -2.27 7.09
CA THR A 144 14.16 -2.88 6.84
C THR A 144 13.41 -2.13 5.75
N HIS A 145 13.73 -0.85 5.56
CA HIS A 145 13.19 0.04 4.54
C HIS A 145 14.23 1.09 4.14
#